data_AF-A0A505DFF6-F1
#
_entry.id   AF-A0A505DFF6-F1
#
_cell.length_a   1.000
_cell.length_b   1.000
_cell.length_c   1.000
_cell.angle_alpha   90.00
_cell.angle_beta   90.00
_cell.angle_gamma   90.00
#
_symmetry.space_group_name_H-M   'P 1'
#
loop_
_entity.id
_entity.type
_entity.pdbx_description
1 polymer ?
#
loop_
_entity_poly.entity_id
_entity_poly.type
_entity_poly.pdbx_seq_one_letter_code
_entity_poly.pdbx_strand_id
1 'polypeptide(L)'
;MLPPCYHTGVTSTKKQTQVRLEEDVLSAGKAAAAARRLDFNKYVERLIIEDTTGARAAGMTAAQRLIEEHGTFLDNLEQQLDAPYTEPQPGAAA
;
A
#
# COMPACT_ATOMS: atom_id res chain seq x y z
N MET A 1 11.66 32.75 18.78
CA MET A 1 11.72 32.12 20.12
C MET A 1 10.44 31.33 20.32
N LEU A 2 10.50 29.99 20.30
CA LEU A 2 9.36 29.15 20.70
C LEU A 2 9.34 29.01 22.23
N PRO A 3 8.16 28.96 22.86
CA PRO A 3 8.04 28.83 24.31
C PRO A 3 8.68 27.52 24.83
N PRO A 4 9.26 27.53 26.05
CA PRO A 4 10.17 26.50 26.58
C PRO A 4 9.52 25.14 26.92
N CYS A 5 8.24 24.94 26.61
CA CYS A 5 7.48 23.74 26.94
C CYS A 5 7.32 22.74 25.78
N TYR A 6 7.82 23.03 24.59
CA TYR A 6 7.82 22.08 23.48
C TYR A 6 9.20 21.41 23.35
N HIS A 7 9.33 20.18 23.83
CA HIS A 7 10.50 19.35 23.55
C HIS A 7 10.59 19.08 22.04
N THR A 8 11.68 19.54 21.42
CA THR A 8 12.14 19.14 20.07
C THR A 8 12.48 17.65 20.08
N GLY A 9 11.46 16.81 19.94
CA GLY A 9 11.62 15.35 20.00
C GLY A 9 10.33 14.52 20.04
N VAL A 10 9.15 15.14 20.15
CA VAL A 10 7.86 14.41 20.15
C VAL A 10 7.35 14.21 18.71
N THR A 11 8.17 13.68 17.82
CA THR A 11 7.70 13.19 16.52
C THR A 11 7.98 11.69 16.43
N SER A 12 7.05 10.89 16.96
CA SER A 12 7.05 9.46 16.67
C SER A 12 6.87 9.26 15.15
N THR A 13 7.74 8.45 14.53
CA THR A 13 7.56 8.04 13.12
C THR A 13 6.27 7.25 12.93
N LYS A 14 5.76 6.63 14.00
CA LYS A 14 4.44 5.98 13.99
C LYS A 14 3.36 7.05 14.03
N LYS A 15 2.51 7.02 13.01
CA LYS A 15 1.31 7.86 12.96
C LYS A 15 0.28 7.30 13.93
N GLN A 16 -0.33 8.19 14.71
CA GLN A 16 -1.45 7.85 15.56
C GLN A 16 -2.74 8.06 14.77
N THR A 17 -3.57 7.03 14.70
CA THR A 17 -4.92 7.12 14.14
C THR A 17 -5.91 6.99 15.29
N GLN A 18 -6.83 7.95 15.41
CA GLN A 18 -7.92 7.88 16.38
C GLN A 18 -9.08 7.11 15.74
N VAL A 19 -9.48 5.99 16.35
CA VAL A 19 -10.65 5.20 15.93
C VAL A 19 -11.69 5.28 17.03
N ARG A 20 -12.92 5.66 16.67
CA ARG A 20 -14.08 5.61 17.57
C ARG A 20 -14.77 4.27 17.38
N LEU A 21 -15.03 3.58 18.48
CA LEU A 21 -15.69 2.28 18.50
C LEU A 21 -16.85 2.34 19.48
N GLU A 22 -17.94 1.65 19.16
CA GLU A 22 -19.00 1.37 20.13
C GLU A 22 -18.42 0.61 21.33
N GLU A 23 -19.03 0.79 22.50
CA GLU A 23 -18.49 0.28 23.76
C GLU A 23 -18.35 -1.24 23.78
N ASP A 24 -19.34 -1.95 23.24
CA ASP A 24 -19.36 -3.41 23.11
C ASP A 24 -18.26 -3.91 22.16
N VAL A 25 -18.06 -3.22 21.04
CA VAL A 25 -17.01 -3.51 20.06
C VAL A 25 -15.62 -3.29 20.68
N LEU A 26 -15.43 -2.20 21.43
CA LEU A 26 -14.18 -1.93 22.13
C LEU A 26 -13.88 -3.01 23.17
N SER A 27 -14.90 -3.41 23.94
CA SER A 27 -14.78 -4.47 24.95
C SER A 27 -14.40 -5.81 24.32
N ALA A 28 -15.12 -6.22 23.28
CA ALA A 28 -14.85 -7.44 22.53
C ALA A 28 -13.44 -7.42 21.90
N GLY A 29 -13.05 -6.28 21.31
CA GLY A 29 -11.72 -6.09 20.73
C GLY A 29 -10.60 -6.19 21.75
N LYS A 30 -10.76 -5.61 22.95
CA LYS A 30 -9.79 -5.74 24.05
C LYS A 30 -9.70 -7.18 24.56
N ALA A 31 -10.83 -7.87 24.71
CA ALA A 31 -10.85 -9.28 25.10
C ALA A 31 -10.13 -10.16 24.05
N ALA A 32 -10.37 -9.90 22.77
CA ALA A 32 -9.71 -10.62 21.67
C ALA A 32 -8.20 -10.35 21.58
N ALA A 33 -7.77 -9.11 21.89
CA ALA A 33 -6.36 -8.75 22.00
C ALA A 33 -5.70 -9.45 23.20
N ALA A 34 -6.36 -9.44 24.36
CA ALA A 34 -5.89 -10.11 25.57
C ALA A 34 -5.75 -11.63 25.39
N ALA A 35 -6.73 -12.27 24.73
CA ALA A 35 -6.67 -13.70 24.39
C ALA A 35 -5.44 -14.04 23.53
N ARG A 36 -4.97 -13.09 22.72
CA ARG A 36 -3.76 -13.22 21.89
C ARG A 36 -2.51 -12.65 22.54
N ARG A 37 -2.60 -12.17 23.79
CA ARG A 37 -1.51 -11.50 24.53
C ARG A 37 -0.92 -10.31 23.76
N LEU A 38 -1.76 -9.57 23.04
CA LEU A 38 -1.38 -8.37 22.30
C LEU A 38 -1.92 -7.13 23.00
N ASP A 39 -1.17 -6.03 22.89
CA ASP A 39 -1.74 -4.70 23.11
C ASP A 39 -2.89 -4.47 22.11
N PHE A 40 -3.91 -3.72 22.52
CA PHE A 40 -5.07 -3.48 21.67
C PHE A 40 -4.70 -2.80 20.34
N ASN A 41 -3.78 -1.83 20.35
CA ASN A 41 -3.37 -1.17 19.10
C ASN A 41 -2.57 -2.12 18.21
N LYS A 42 -1.78 -3.03 18.80
CA LYS A 42 -1.06 -4.08 18.07
C LYS A 42 -1.98 -5.12 17.47
N TYR A 43 -3.05 -5.46 18.17
CA TYR A 43 -4.09 -6.33 17.66
C TYR A 43 -4.81 -5.70 16.46
N VAL A 44 -5.21 -4.42 16.56
CA VAL A 44 -5.84 -3.69 15.46
C VAL A 44 -4.88 -3.56 14.26
N GLU A 45 -3.61 -3.21 14.48
CA GLU A 45 -2.59 -3.18 13.42
C GLU A 45 -2.48 -4.53 12.70
N ARG A 46 -2.53 -5.64 13.44
CA ARG A 46 -2.46 -6.97 12.87
C ARG A 46 -3.69 -7.30 12.02
N LEU A 47 -4.88 -6.97 12.50
CA LEU A 47 -6.12 -7.13 11.72
C LEU A 47 -6.07 -6.34 10.42
N ILE A 48 -5.62 -5.09 10.46
CA ILE A 48 -5.49 -4.25 9.27
C ILE A 48 -4.51 -4.88 8.27
N ILE A 49 -3.38 -5.41 8.74
CA ILE A 49 -2.42 -6.11 7.86
C ILE A 49 -3.08 -7.35 7.25
N GLU A 50 -3.71 -8.20 8.06
CA GLU A 50 -4.33 -9.44 7.58
C GLU A 50 -5.41 -9.16 6.52
N ASP A 51 -6.24 -8.14 6.76
CA ASP A 51 -7.28 -7.67 5.84
C ASP A 51 -6.68 -7.12 4.52
N THR A 52 -5.66 -6.28 4.63
CA THR A 52 -5.06 -5.61 3.47
C THR A 52 -4.09 -6.50 2.67
N THR A 53 -3.59 -7.60 3.25
CA THR A 53 -2.63 -8.49 2.58
C THR A 53 -3.32 -9.63 1.82
N GLY A 54 -4.52 -10.07 2.23
CA GLY A 54 -5.27 -11.14 1.55
C GLY A 54 -5.74 -10.75 0.14
N ALA A 55 -6.42 -9.61 0.00
CA ALA A 55 -6.86 -9.10 -1.30
C ALA A 55 -5.69 -8.64 -2.19
N ARG A 56 -4.61 -8.12 -1.58
CA ARG A 56 -3.36 -7.82 -2.30
C ARG A 56 -2.74 -9.08 -2.87
N ALA A 57 -2.69 -10.18 -2.13
CA ALA A 57 -2.20 -11.47 -2.63
C ALA A 57 -3.08 -12.02 -3.76
N ALA A 58 -4.40 -11.89 -3.64
CA ALA A 58 -5.33 -12.25 -4.71
C ALA A 58 -5.12 -11.38 -5.97
N GLY A 59 -4.93 -10.06 -5.79
CA GLY A 59 -4.62 -9.13 -6.87
C GLY A 59 -3.29 -9.43 -7.57
N MET A 60 -2.24 -9.76 -6.82
CA MET A 60 -0.96 -10.18 -7.39
C MET A 60 -1.08 -11.49 -8.16
N THR A 61 -1.91 -12.42 -7.67
CA THR A 61 -2.18 -13.69 -8.37
C THR A 61 -2.93 -13.44 -9.68
N ALA A 62 -3.90 -12.52 -9.70
CA ALA A 62 -4.61 -12.14 -10.91
C ALA A 62 -3.70 -11.40 -11.92
N ALA A 63 -2.84 -10.51 -11.44
CA ALA A 63 -1.85 -9.81 -12.28
C ALA A 63 -0.84 -10.81 -12.88
N GLN A 64 -0.39 -11.81 -12.11
CA GLN A 64 0.50 -12.85 -12.60
C GLN A 64 -0.14 -13.67 -13.73
N ARG A 65 -1.42 -14.03 -13.60
CA ARG A 65 -2.17 -14.72 -14.67
C ARG A 65 -2.30 -13.88 -15.93
N LEU A 66 -2.56 -12.58 -15.79
CA LEU A 66 -2.62 -11.65 -16.91
C LEU A 66 -1.28 -11.59 -17.68
N ILE A 67 -0.16 -11.59 -16.96
CA ILE A 67 1.19 -11.60 -17.55
C ILE A 67 1.49 -12.96 -18.19
N GLU A 68 1.06 -14.07 -17.61
CA GLU A 68 1.25 -15.39 -18.23
C GLU A 68 0.46 -15.53 -19.53
N GLU A 69 -0.78 -15.02 -19.56
CA GLU A 69 -1.65 -15.12 -20.73
C GLU A 69 -1.31 -14.10 -21.82
N HIS A 70 -0.82 -12.92 -21.45
CA HIS A 70 -0.64 -11.80 -22.36
C HIS A 70 0.76 -11.18 -22.34
N GLY A 71 1.72 -11.76 -21.62
CA GLY A 71 3.06 -11.20 -21.41
C GLY A 71 3.80 -10.91 -22.69
N THR A 72 3.81 -11.85 -23.65
CA THR A 72 4.47 -11.62 -24.94
C THR A 72 3.86 -10.46 -25.72
N PHE A 73 2.55 -10.23 -25.60
CA PHE A 73 1.92 -9.06 -26.21
C PHE A 73 2.35 -7.76 -25.50
N LEU A 74 2.36 -7.77 -24.17
CA LEU A 74 2.78 -6.61 -23.36
C LEU A 74 4.26 -6.28 -23.58
N ASP A 75 5.15 -7.27 -23.66
CA ASP A 75 6.58 -7.08 -23.91
C ASP A 75 6.84 -6.48 -25.29
N ASN A 76 6.12 -6.95 -26.32
CA ASN A 76 6.21 -6.38 -27.66
C ASN A 76 5.68 -4.94 -27.71
N LEU A 77 4.66 -4.63 -26.92
CA LEU A 77 4.12 -3.28 -26.78
C LEU A 77 5.14 -2.37 -26.09
N GLU A 78 5.77 -2.85 -25.02
CA GLU A 78 6.81 -2.12 -24.28
C GLU A 78 8.01 -1.83 -25.19
N GLN A 79 8.50 -2.81 -25.95
CA GLN A 79 9.59 -2.60 -26.91
C GLN A 79 9.27 -1.57 -28.00
N GLN A 80 8.02 -1.51 -28.46
CA GLN A 80 7.60 -0.50 -29.44
C GLN A 80 7.53 0.91 -28.83
N LEU A 81 7.15 1.00 -27.55
CA LEU A 81 7.06 2.28 -26.83
C LEU A 81 8.43 2.80 -26.41
N ASP A 82 9.34 1.90 -26.03
CA ASP A 82 10.71 2.23 -25.62
C ASP A 82 11.67 2.38 -26.81
N ALA A 83 11.28 1.93 -28.00
CA ALA A 83 12.06 2.18 -29.20
C ALA A 83 12.19 3.70 -29.43
N PRO A 84 13.41 4.23 -29.63
CA PRO A 84 13.57 5.63 -29.93
C PRO A 84 12.81 5.95 -31.22
N TYR A 85 11.90 6.92 -31.14
CA TYR A 85 11.07 7.33 -32.26
C TYR A 85 11.96 7.73 -33.43
N THR A 86 12.11 6.83 -34.40
CA THR A 86 12.93 7.04 -35.59
C THR A 86 11.99 7.12 -36.78
N GLU A 87 11.30 8.24 -36.92
CA GLU A 87 10.76 8.61 -38.22
C GLU A 87 11.73 9.61 -38.87
N PRO A 88 12.37 9.27 -40.01
CA PRO A 88 12.88 10.28 -40.91
C PRO A 88 11.69 10.92 -41.58
N GLN A 89 11.40 12.17 -41.21
CA GLN A 89 10.37 12.99 -41.85
C GLN A 89 10.72 13.16 -43.34
N PRO A 90 9.98 12.55 -44.29
CA PRO A 90 10.29 12.69 -45.70
C PRO A 90 9.66 13.98 -46.19
N GLY A 91 10.46 15.03 -46.32
CA GLY A 91 10.03 16.24 -47.02
C GLY A 91 10.58 17.54 -46.46
N ALA A 92 11.83 17.84 -46.80
CA ALA A 92 12.27 19.21 -47.05
C ALA A 92 13.48 19.16 -47.98
N ALA A 93 13.24 18.74 -49.22
CA ALA A 93 14.14 19.02 -50.33
C ALA A 93 13.73 20.36 -50.95
N ALA A 94 14.67 21.31 -51.00
CA ALA A 94 14.91 22.25 -52.10
C ALA A 94 16.18 23.06 -51.80
#